data_AF-A0A836GXU7-F1
#
_entry.id   AF-A0A836GXU7-F1
#
_cell.length_a   1.000
_cell.length_b   1.000
_cell.length_c   1.000
_cell.angle_alpha   90.00
_cell.angle_beta   90.00
_cell.angle_gamma   90.00
#
_symmetry.space_group_name_H-M   'P 1'
#
loop_
_entity.id
_entity.type
_entity.pdbx_description
1 polymer ?
#
loop_
_entity_poly.entity_id
_entity_poly.type
_entity_poly.pdbx_seq_one_letter_code
_entity_poly.pdbx_strand_id
1 'polypeptide(L)'
;MLLGCVLMNLLGVLGSSIIAAPLTDGASVDLGISSWTAFSASGLVFSTVVFLSPTVYGATVLGPNAVGQLRQGTPVKQVEEQRTRRMLFVSRSLALCVLAVYALYVWKVVRSNSNYYVSSDNPNAPSSLVYALQYHDRLRSTREVDLGSRYSKRFAVTRALACLATLATLCWVLVATLPATKTTTSLPLSFTLAVLLPCVFEAGGAAASVLLSQAGRPDIAAGIAFTSIVHLYMFVLPALVLAGWLIL
;
A
#
# COMPACT_ATOMS: atom_id res chain seq x y z
N MET A 1 9.47 -0.52 -7.46
CA MET A 1 9.07 -0.06 -6.12
C MET A 1 7.64 -0.44 -5.79
N LEU A 2 6.61 0.13 -6.43
CA LEU A 2 5.19 -0.12 -6.05
C LEU A 2 4.79 -1.61 -6.07
N LEU A 3 5.16 -2.35 -7.12
CA LEU A 3 4.94 -3.81 -7.17
C LEU A 3 5.65 -4.53 -6.01
N GLY A 4 6.85 -4.07 -5.64
CA GLY A 4 7.61 -4.59 -4.52
C GLY A 4 6.97 -4.33 -3.16
N CYS A 5 6.37 -3.15 -2.95
CA CYS A 5 5.60 -2.84 -1.75
C CYS A 5 4.35 -3.74 -1.64
N VAL A 6 3.65 -3.99 -2.75
CA VAL A 6 2.50 -4.90 -2.77
C VAL A 6 2.93 -6.34 -2.46
N LEU A 7 4.00 -6.82 -3.10
CA LEU A 7 4.56 -8.14 -2.82
C LEU A 7 5.04 -8.27 -1.37
N MET A 8 5.70 -7.25 -0.82
CA MET A 8 6.16 -7.25 0.57
C MET A 8 4.98 -7.28 1.55
N ASN A 9 3.90 -6.56 1.27
CA ASN A 9 2.69 -6.60 2.09
C ASN A 9 1.95 -7.94 1.99
N LEU A 10 1.86 -8.52 0.79
CA LEU A 10 1.18 -9.81 0.57
C LEU A 10 1.97 -11.04 1.05
N LEU A 11 3.28 -11.07 0.86
CA LEU A 11 4.10 -12.23 1.22
C LEU A 11 4.86 -11.99 2.52
N GLY A 12 5.49 -10.84 2.67
CA GLY A 12 6.31 -10.51 3.84
C GLY A 12 5.45 -10.26 5.07
N VAL A 13 4.55 -9.29 5.02
CA VAL A 13 3.73 -8.87 6.17
C VAL A 13 2.70 -9.94 6.52
N LEU A 14 1.87 -10.38 5.56
CA LEU A 14 0.91 -11.45 5.82
C LEU A 14 1.62 -12.76 6.20
N GLY A 15 2.66 -13.16 5.48
CA GLY A 15 3.39 -14.41 5.77
C GLY A 15 4.03 -14.40 7.16
N SER A 16 4.73 -13.33 7.53
CA SER A 16 5.32 -13.20 8.87
C SER A 16 4.26 -13.16 9.97
N SER A 17 3.11 -12.53 9.72
CA SER A 17 2.00 -12.52 10.68
C SER A 17 1.40 -13.91 10.88
N ILE A 18 1.19 -14.69 9.81
CA ILE A 18 0.65 -16.06 9.91
C ILE A 18 1.61 -16.96 10.69
N ILE A 19 2.92 -16.88 10.41
CA ILE A 19 3.94 -17.67 11.11
C ILE A 19 4.01 -17.31 12.60
N ALA A 20 3.84 -16.03 12.93
CA ALA A 20 3.91 -15.55 14.29
C ALA A 20 2.60 -15.73 15.09
N ALA A 21 1.53 -16.21 14.45
CA ALA A 21 0.27 -16.47 15.12
C ALA A 21 0.44 -17.63 16.13
N PRO A 22 -0.07 -17.50 17.36
CA PRO A 22 -0.03 -18.59 18.32
C PRO A 22 -0.82 -19.78 17.79
N LEU A 23 -0.17 -20.95 17.74
CA LEU A 23 -0.81 -22.22 17.40
C LEU A 23 -1.67 -22.65 18.60
N THR A 24 -2.92 -22.20 18.65
CA THR A 24 -3.90 -22.76 19.59
C THR A 24 -4.38 -24.12 19.10
N ASP A 25 -4.35 -25.11 19.99
CA ASP A 25 -4.59 -26.53 19.72
C ASP A 25 -5.74 -26.80 18.74
N GLY A 26 -5.39 -27.28 17.54
CA GLY A 26 -6.34 -27.87 16.57
C GLY A 26 -7.14 -26.90 15.68
N ALA A 27 -7.02 -25.59 15.86
CA ALA A 27 -7.70 -24.60 15.00
C ALA A 27 -6.76 -24.10 13.87
N SER A 28 -7.25 -24.11 12.63
CA SER A 28 -6.62 -23.35 11.53
C SER A 28 -6.43 -21.88 11.96
N VAL A 29 -5.36 -21.23 11.52
CA VAL A 29 -5.20 -19.77 11.67
C VAL A 29 -6.38 -19.10 10.99
N ASP A 30 -7.42 -18.78 11.76
CA ASP A 30 -8.56 -18.02 11.27
C ASP A 30 -8.07 -16.59 11.12
N LEU A 31 -7.79 -16.20 9.87
CA LEU A 31 -7.50 -14.81 9.52
C LEU A 31 -8.70 -13.89 9.81
N GLY A 32 -9.82 -14.45 10.28
CA GLY A 32 -11.02 -13.74 10.65
C GLY A 32 -11.61 -13.09 9.41
N ILE A 33 -12.71 -13.64 8.89
CA ILE A 33 -13.53 -12.92 7.94
C ILE A 33 -14.32 -11.85 8.70
N SER A 34 -13.61 -10.88 9.27
CA SER A 34 -14.24 -9.63 9.65
C SER A 34 -14.79 -8.99 8.37
N SER A 35 -15.95 -8.35 8.45
CA SER A 35 -16.54 -7.65 7.31
C SER A 35 -15.57 -6.67 6.64
N TRP A 36 -14.60 -6.17 7.42
CA TRP A 36 -13.59 -5.23 6.98
C TRP A 36 -12.39 -5.85 6.27
N THR A 37 -11.88 -7.00 6.73
CA THR A 37 -10.85 -7.75 5.99
C THR A 37 -11.40 -8.21 4.64
N ALA A 38 -12.65 -8.67 4.60
CA ALA A 38 -13.35 -9.02 3.36
C ALA A 38 -13.55 -7.82 2.42
N PHE A 39 -13.93 -6.66 2.96
CA PHE A 39 -14.10 -5.42 2.18
C PHE A 39 -12.78 -4.92 1.60
N SER A 40 -11.71 -4.93 2.40
CA SER A 40 -10.37 -4.51 1.97
C SER A 40 -9.77 -5.46 0.93
N ALA A 41 -9.98 -6.78 1.09
CA ALA A 41 -9.60 -7.77 0.10
C ALA A 41 -10.36 -7.59 -1.23
N SER A 42 -11.66 -7.29 -1.18
CA SER A 42 -12.46 -6.99 -2.39
C SER A 42 -11.98 -5.71 -3.09
N GLY A 43 -11.64 -4.68 -2.32
CA GLY A 43 -11.02 -3.45 -2.83
C GLY A 43 -9.67 -3.70 -3.50
N LEU A 44 -8.86 -4.60 -2.93
CA LEU A 44 -7.59 -5.03 -3.52
C LEU A 44 -7.79 -5.72 -4.87
N VAL A 45 -8.75 -6.64 -4.99
CA VAL A 45 -9.05 -7.32 -6.26
C VAL A 45 -9.48 -6.30 -7.31
N PHE A 46 -10.43 -5.43 -6.97
CA PHE A 46 -10.87 -4.35 -7.86
C PHE A 46 -9.69 -3.49 -8.32
N SER A 47 -8.86 -3.05 -7.38
CA SER A 47 -7.73 -2.19 -7.70
C SER A 47 -6.69 -2.89 -8.55
N THR A 48 -6.40 -4.17 -8.29
CA THR A 48 -5.45 -4.96 -9.08
C THR A 48 -5.95 -5.14 -10.50
N VAL A 49 -7.24 -5.46 -10.70
CA VAL A 49 -7.85 -5.58 -12.04
C VAL A 49 -7.75 -4.26 -12.80
N VAL A 50 -8.07 -3.16 -12.12
CA VAL A 50 -7.98 -1.82 -12.72
C VAL A 50 -6.55 -1.51 -13.15
N PHE A 51 -5.53 -1.72 -12.31
CA PHE A 51 -4.14 -1.44 -12.67
C PHE A 51 -3.50 -2.44 -13.64
N LEU A 52 -4.01 -3.67 -13.72
CA LEU A 52 -3.58 -4.62 -14.75
C LEU A 52 -4.14 -4.24 -16.13
N SER A 53 -5.30 -3.57 -16.18
CA SER A 53 -6.03 -3.29 -17.41
C SER A 53 -5.21 -2.54 -18.47
N PRO A 54 -4.46 -1.45 -18.17
CA PRO A 54 -3.60 -0.79 -19.15
C PRO A 54 -2.48 -1.69 -19.69
N THR A 55 -1.91 -2.54 -18.84
CA THR A 55 -0.83 -3.47 -19.22
C THR A 55 -1.36 -4.56 -20.14
N VAL A 56 -2.51 -5.14 -19.79
CA VAL A 56 -3.18 -6.14 -20.62
C VAL A 56 -3.58 -5.52 -21.96
N TYR A 57 -4.22 -4.35 -21.97
CA TYR A 57 -4.56 -3.61 -23.19
C TYR A 57 -3.33 -3.32 -24.06
N GLY A 58 -2.21 -2.95 -23.44
CA GLY A 58 -0.94 -2.71 -24.12
C GLY A 58 -0.33 -3.95 -24.78
N ALA A 59 -0.52 -5.13 -24.17
CA ALA A 59 -0.02 -6.40 -24.67
C ALA A 59 -0.94 -7.03 -25.73
N THR A 60 -2.25 -6.99 -25.51
CA THR A 60 -3.24 -7.72 -26.34
C THR A 60 -3.77 -6.90 -27.51
N VAL A 61 -3.89 -5.57 -27.37
CA VAL A 61 -4.46 -4.71 -28.42
C VAL A 61 -3.36 -3.89 -29.09
N LEU A 62 -2.53 -3.18 -28.32
CA LEU A 62 -1.53 -2.29 -28.92
C LEU A 62 -0.34 -3.05 -29.52
N GLY A 63 0.03 -4.20 -28.96
CA GLY A 63 1.13 -5.04 -29.47
C GLY A 63 0.86 -5.56 -30.90
N PRO A 64 -0.23 -6.32 -31.14
CA PRO A 64 -0.55 -6.85 -32.45
C PRO A 64 -0.79 -5.76 -33.50
N ASN A 65 -1.43 -4.66 -33.11
CA ASN A 65 -1.65 -3.51 -34.00
C ASN A 65 -0.34 -2.83 -34.40
N ALA A 66 0.63 -2.72 -33.49
CA ALA A 66 1.96 -2.18 -33.81
C ALA A 66 2.71 -3.07 -34.81
N VAL A 67 2.64 -4.40 -34.65
CA VAL A 67 3.22 -5.36 -35.62
C VAL A 67 2.54 -5.26 -36.99
N GLY A 68 1.21 -5.10 -37.01
CA GLY A 68 0.45 -4.87 -38.25
C GLY A 68 0.85 -3.59 -38.98
N GLN A 69 1.02 -2.48 -38.24
CA GLN A 69 1.43 -1.19 -38.81
C GLN A 69 2.87 -1.20 -39.33
N LEU A 70 3.79 -1.87 -38.62
CA LEU A 70 5.17 -2.07 -39.07
C LEU A 70 5.23 -2.88 -40.37
N ARG A 71 4.37 -3.90 -40.51
CA ARG A 71 4.25 -4.72 -41.72
C ARG A 71 3.68 -3.93 -42.91
N GLN A 72 2.92 -2.87 -42.66
CA GLN A 72 2.40 -1.95 -43.67
C GLN A 72 3.38 -0.82 -44.06
N GLY A 73 4.62 -0.86 -43.56
CA GLY A 73 5.67 0.10 -43.94
C GLY A 73 5.58 1.45 -43.23
N THR A 74 4.76 1.58 -42.18
CA THR A 74 4.77 2.80 -41.36
C THR A 74 6.11 2.93 -40.63
N PRO A 75 6.67 4.15 -40.51
CA PRO A 75 7.96 4.34 -39.87
C PRO A 75 7.87 4.00 -38.37
N VAL A 76 8.83 3.21 -37.89
CA VAL A 76 8.90 2.68 -36.51
C VAL A 76 8.64 3.77 -35.46
N LYS A 77 9.22 4.96 -35.67
CA LYS A 77 9.07 6.11 -34.76
C LYS A 77 7.62 6.57 -34.58
N GLN A 78 6.81 6.59 -35.65
CA GLN A 78 5.41 7.02 -35.57
C GLN A 78 4.53 6.00 -34.84
N VAL A 79 4.79 4.70 -35.06
CA VAL A 79 4.05 3.61 -34.38
C VAL A 79 4.32 3.63 -32.88
N GLU A 80 5.57 3.83 -32.48
CA GLU A 80 5.97 3.88 -31.08
C GLU A 80 5.45 5.13 -30.35
N GLU A 81 5.47 6.29 -31.01
CA GLU A 81 4.91 7.53 -30.47
C GLU A 81 3.39 7.42 -30.29
N GLN A 82 2.68 6.88 -31.29
CA GLN A 82 1.24 6.65 -31.21
C GLN A 82 0.86 5.65 -30.11
N ARG A 83 1.65 4.58 -29.95
CA ARG A 83 1.48 3.59 -28.87
C ARG A 83 1.66 4.23 -27.50
N THR A 84 2.74 4.99 -27.32
CA THR A 84 3.05 5.66 -26.05
C THR A 84 1.97 6.68 -25.69
N ARG A 85 1.53 7.50 -26.67
CA ARG A 85 0.47 8.49 -26.47
C ARG A 85 -0.86 7.85 -26.04
N ARG A 86 -1.26 6.75 -26.70
CA ARG A 86 -2.49 6.01 -26.35
C ARG A 86 -2.37 5.36 -24.97
N MET A 87 -1.22 4.77 -24.64
CA MET A 87 -0.99 4.15 -23.34
C MET A 87 -1.03 5.18 -22.20
N LEU A 88 -0.41 6.34 -22.39
CA LEU A 88 -0.45 7.44 -21.42
C LEU A 88 -1.85 8.03 -21.24
N PHE A 89 -2.63 8.14 -22.32
CA PHE A 89 -4.02 8.64 -22.21
C PHE A 89 -4.91 7.70 -21.39
N VAL A 90 -4.78 6.39 -21.61
CA VAL A 90 -5.52 5.37 -20.86
C VAL A 90 -5.11 5.38 -19.39
N SER A 91 -3.81 5.43 -19.08
CA SER A 91 -3.34 5.44 -17.68
C SER A 91 -3.77 6.69 -16.91
N ARG A 92 -3.74 7.88 -17.54
CA ARG A 92 -4.19 9.15 -16.94
C ARG A 92 -5.69 9.15 -16.65
N SER A 93 -6.50 8.71 -17.61
CA SER A 93 -7.96 8.64 -17.44
C SER A 93 -8.35 7.67 -16.32
N LEU A 94 -7.66 6.54 -16.26
CA LEU A 94 -7.85 5.55 -15.21
C LEU A 94 -7.44 6.07 -13.83
N ALA A 95 -6.31 6.79 -13.74
CA ALA A 95 -5.85 7.39 -12.50
C ALA A 95 -6.89 8.38 -11.93
N LEU A 96 -7.49 9.23 -12.77
CA LEU A 96 -8.56 10.14 -12.36
C LEU A 96 -9.80 9.39 -11.84
N CYS A 97 -10.22 8.33 -12.55
CA CYS A 97 -11.36 7.52 -12.15
C CYS A 97 -11.11 6.82 -10.80
N VAL A 98 -9.96 6.18 -10.62
CA VAL A 98 -9.60 5.51 -9.37
C VAL A 98 -9.50 6.48 -8.21
N LEU A 99 -8.93 7.67 -8.42
CA LEU A 99 -8.83 8.67 -7.37
C LEU A 99 -10.21 9.20 -6.94
N ALA A 100 -11.15 9.35 -7.88
CA ALA A 100 -12.54 9.70 -7.57
C ALA A 100 -13.23 8.58 -6.74
N VAL A 101 -13.04 7.32 -7.12
CA VAL A 101 -13.53 6.16 -6.35
C VAL A 101 -12.88 6.13 -4.96
N TYR A 102 -11.59 6.42 -4.85
CA TYR A 102 -10.90 6.49 -3.56
C TYR A 102 -11.44 7.62 -2.68
N ALA A 103 -11.73 8.80 -3.26
CA ALA A 103 -12.35 9.89 -2.52
C ALA A 103 -13.74 9.51 -1.99
N LEU A 104 -14.54 8.80 -2.78
CA LEU A 104 -15.83 8.25 -2.34
C LEU A 104 -15.67 7.17 -1.25
N TYR A 105 -14.65 6.32 -1.38
CA TYR A 105 -14.28 5.34 -0.36
C TYR A 105 -13.95 6.04 0.96
N VAL A 106 -13.04 7.02 0.95
CA VAL A 106 -12.64 7.77 2.15
C VAL A 106 -13.82 8.53 2.73
N TRP A 107 -14.64 9.17 1.90
CA TRP A 107 -15.87 9.83 2.34
C TRP A 107 -16.77 8.84 3.09
N LYS A 108 -17.06 7.68 2.49
CA LYS A 108 -17.92 6.66 3.11
C LYS A 108 -17.34 6.11 4.39
N VAL A 109 -16.02 5.91 4.45
CA VAL A 109 -15.30 5.51 5.67
C VAL A 109 -15.48 6.55 6.77
N VAL A 110 -15.20 7.83 6.48
CA VAL A 110 -15.25 8.92 7.48
C VAL A 110 -16.68 9.21 7.93
N ARG A 111 -17.65 9.25 7.01
CA ARG A 111 -19.02 9.70 7.30
C ARG A 111 -19.99 8.57 7.67
N SER A 112 -19.93 7.44 6.98
CA SER A 112 -20.97 6.41 7.04
C SER A 112 -20.64 5.26 7.99
N ASN A 113 -19.36 5.02 8.27
CA ASN A 113 -18.89 3.91 9.10
C ASN A 113 -18.01 4.36 10.28
N SER A 114 -18.11 5.63 10.71
CA SER A 114 -17.40 6.14 11.91
C SER A 114 -17.58 5.24 13.14
N ASN A 115 -18.72 4.57 13.25
CA ASN A 115 -19.04 3.67 14.37
C ASN A 115 -18.17 2.39 14.38
N TYR A 116 -17.61 1.98 13.22
CA TYR A 116 -16.63 0.88 13.16
C TYR A 116 -15.21 1.31 13.58
N TYR A 117 -14.90 2.62 13.58
CA TYR A 117 -13.54 3.14 13.84
C TYR A 117 -13.38 3.80 15.21
N VAL A 118 -14.47 4.18 15.89
CA VAL A 118 -14.42 5.01 17.13
C VAL A 118 -14.92 4.27 18.37
N SER A 119 -15.61 3.13 18.23
CA SER A 119 -16.23 2.43 19.35
C SER A 119 -15.23 1.56 20.11
N SER A 120 -14.86 2.01 21.31
CA SER A 120 -13.97 1.31 22.27
C SER A 120 -14.52 -0.04 22.74
N ASP A 121 -15.81 -0.31 22.51
CA ASP A 121 -16.53 -1.54 22.89
C ASP A 121 -16.75 -2.52 21.74
N ASN A 122 -16.29 -2.23 20.51
CA ASN A 122 -16.48 -3.13 19.38
C ASN A 122 -15.22 -3.99 19.13
N PRO A 123 -15.22 -5.29 19.47
CA PRO A 123 -14.07 -6.18 19.24
C PRO A 123 -13.73 -6.38 17.76
N ASN A 124 -14.62 -5.94 16.85
CA ASN A 124 -14.45 -5.99 15.40
C ASN A 124 -14.04 -4.63 14.79
N ALA A 125 -13.73 -3.61 15.60
CA ALA A 125 -13.22 -2.33 15.13
C ALA A 125 -11.77 -2.49 14.62
N PRO A 126 -11.49 -2.35 13.32
CA PRO A 126 -10.16 -2.60 12.80
C PRO A 126 -9.31 -1.33 12.69
N SER A 127 -8.05 -1.50 13.09
CA SER A 127 -6.87 -0.94 12.41
C SER A 127 -6.62 0.57 12.48
N SER A 128 -6.21 1.02 13.65
CA SER A 128 -5.09 1.97 13.68
C SER A 128 -3.93 1.30 14.39
N LEU A 129 -2.70 1.68 14.04
CA LEU A 129 -1.51 1.33 14.83
C LEU A 129 -1.74 1.67 16.31
N VAL A 130 -2.53 2.72 16.58
CA VAL A 130 -2.97 3.13 17.92
C VAL A 130 -3.85 2.08 18.58
N TYR A 131 -4.84 1.50 17.88
CA TYR A 131 -5.66 0.40 18.43
C TYR A 131 -4.84 -0.87 18.68
N ALA A 132 -3.91 -1.21 17.76
CA ALA A 132 -3.00 -2.34 17.94
C ALA A 132 -2.08 -2.14 19.16
N LEU A 133 -1.53 -0.94 19.34
CA LEU A 133 -0.76 -0.56 20.52
C LEU A 133 -1.62 -0.58 21.79
N GLN A 134 -2.86 -0.05 21.75
CA GLN A 134 -3.82 -0.09 22.84
C GLN A 134 -4.16 -1.51 23.28
N TYR A 135 -4.41 -2.40 22.31
CA TYR A 135 -4.74 -3.80 22.56
C TYR A 135 -3.56 -4.54 23.18
N HIS A 136 -2.35 -4.33 22.66
CA HIS A 136 -1.13 -4.89 23.22
C HIS A 136 -0.84 -4.36 24.64
N ASP A 137 -1.07 -3.08 24.91
CA ASP A 137 -0.85 -2.47 26.23
C ASP A 137 -1.93 -2.92 27.24
N ARG A 138 -3.20 -3.09 26.81
CA ARG A 138 -4.26 -3.70 27.61
C ARG A 138 -3.99 -5.17 27.96
N LEU A 139 -3.40 -5.94 27.05
CA LEU A 139 -2.98 -7.33 27.32
C LEU A 139 -1.85 -7.39 28.36
N ARG A 140 -1.05 -6.33 28.48
CA ARG A 140 0.10 -6.25 29.40
C ARG A 140 -0.23 -5.58 30.74
N SER A 141 -1.32 -4.82 30.83
CA SER A 141 -1.70 -4.05 32.01
C SER A 141 -3.20 -4.17 32.31
N THR A 142 -3.55 -4.65 33.51
CA THR A 142 -4.92 -4.74 34.05
C THR A 142 -5.58 -3.37 34.34
N ARG A 143 -4.99 -2.27 33.85
CA ARG A 143 -5.43 -0.90 34.12
C ARG A 143 -5.95 -0.28 32.82
N GLU A 144 -7.13 0.34 32.89
CA GLU A 144 -7.67 1.14 31.79
C GLU A 144 -6.60 2.13 31.31
N VAL A 145 -6.14 1.95 30.07
CA VAL A 145 -5.15 2.84 29.46
C VAL A 145 -5.88 4.12 29.09
N ASP A 146 -5.66 5.14 29.91
CA ASP A 146 -6.17 6.48 29.69
C ASP A 146 -5.38 7.13 28.52
N LEU A 147 -5.88 6.96 27.29
CA LEU A 147 -5.40 7.65 26.08
C LEU A 147 -5.93 9.07 25.95
N GLY A 148 -6.35 9.69 27.06
CA GLY A 148 -6.38 11.14 27.13
C GLY A 148 -5.07 11.65 26.57
N SER A 149 -5.14 12.43 25.48
CA SER A 149 -3.99 12.89 24.71
C SER A 149 -2.98 13.56 25.65
N ARG A 150 -2.02 12.78 26.17
CA ARG A 150 -1.01 13.30 27.11
C ARG A 150 -0.03 14.24 26.41
N TYR A 151 -0.12 14.31 25.08
CA TYR A 151 0.61 15.22 24.24
C TYR A 151 -0.28 16.38 23.83
N SER A 152 0.16 17.59 24.16
CA SER A 152 -0.45 18.80 23.61
C SER A 152 -0.52 18.71 22.08
N LYS A 153 -1.65 19.15 21.48
CA LYS A 153 -1.83 19.18 20.01
C LYS A 153 -0.64 19.80 19.29
N ARG A 154 -0.03 20.82 19.90
CA ARG A 154 1.19 21.48 19.38
C ARG A 154 2.37 20.51 19.31
N PHE A 155 2.61 19.75 20.37
CA PHE A 155 3.70 18.77 20.41
C PHE A 155 3.51 17.66 19.37
N ALA A 156 2.28 17.15 19.22
CA ALA A 156 1.97 16.13 18.22
C ALA A 156 2.24 16.64 16.79
N VAL A 157 1.77 17.85 16.46
CA VAL A 157 2.00 18.47 15.15
C VAL A 157 3.49 18.73 14.91
N THR A 158 4.21 19.29 15.89
CA THR A 158 5.65 19.56 15.77
C THR A 158 6.44 18.28 15.55
N ARG A 159 6.15 17.21 16.30
CA ARG A 159 6.83 15.91 16.13
C ARG A 159 6.49 15.25 14.79
N ALA A 160 5.25 15.32 14.35
CA ALA A 160 4.84 14.79 13.05
C ALA A 160 5.55 15.52 11.90
N LEU A 161 5.61 16.86 11.94
CA LEU A 161 6.33 17.66 10.95
C LEU A 161 7.84 17.38 10.96
N ALA A 162 8.44 17.28 12.14
CA ALA A 162 9.85 16.95 12.27
C ALA A 162 10.16 15.56 11.68
N CYS A 163 9.34 14.55 12.01
CA CYS A 163 9.46 13.20 11.46
C CYS A 163 9.33 13.20 9.92
N LEU A 164 8.32 13.89 9.40
CA LEU A 164 8.11 14.02 7.97
C LEU A 164 9.29 14.69 7.26
N ALA A 165 9.82 15.78 7.83
CA ALA A 165 10.98 16.47 7.29
C ALA A 165 12.21 15.56 7.29
N THR A 166 12.48 14.84 8.38
CA THR A 166 13.60 13.90 8.45
C THR A 166 13.47 12.78 7.42
N LEU A 167 12.28 12.20 7.27
CA LEU A 167 12.02 11.15 6.30
C LEU A 167 12.18 11.67 4.86
N ALA A 168 11.68 12.87 4.57
CA ALA A 168 11.84 13.51 3.27
C ALA A 168 13.32 13.75 2.93
N THR A 169 14.11 14.25 3.89
CA THR A 169 15.56 14.43 3.69
C THR A 169 16.28 13.11 3.48
N LEU A 170 15.90 12.05 4.21
CA LEU A 170 16.46 10.72 4.04
C LEU A 170 16.11 10.14 2.66
N CYS A 171 14.87 10.29 2.22
CA CYS A 171 14.42 9.88 0.88
C CYS A 171 15.18 10.64 -0.23
N TRP A 172 15.41 11.94 -0.04
CA TRP A 172 16.21 12.74 -0.98
C TRP A 172 17.64 12.21 -1.10
N VAL A 173 18.32 12.02 0.03
CA VAL A 173 19.68 11.46 0.06
C VAL A 173 19.71 10.06 -0.56
N LEU A 174 18.74 9.22 -0.22
CA LEU A 174 18.63 7.86 -0.75
C LEU A 174 18.51 7.85 -2.28
N VAL A 175 17.62 8.67 -2.85
CA VAL A 175 17.46 8.81 -4.30
C VAL A 175 18.74 9.34 -4.95
N ALA A 176 19.41 10.32 -4.33
CA ALA A 176 20.67 10.86 -4.84
C ALA A 176 21.81 9.82 -4.85
N THR A 177 21.80 8.85 -3.93
CA THR A 177 22.82 7.79 -3.86
C THR A 177 22.58 6.62 -4.81
N LEU A 178 21.36 6.44 -5.34
CA LEU A 178 21.02 5.30 -6.21
C LEU A 178 21.95 5.11 -7.42
N PRO A 179 22.36 6.16 -8.17
CA PRO A 179 23.25 5.99 -9.32
C PRO A 179 24.65 5.51 -8.92
N ALA A 180 25.17 5.98 -7.78
CA ALA A 180 26.47 5.57 -7.25
C ALA A 180 26.46 4.13 -6.71
N THR A 181 25.34 3.69 -6.15
CA THR A 181 25.16 2.30 -5.71
C THR A 181 25.16 1.32 -6.88
N LYS A 182 24.64 1.72 -8.05
CA LYS A 182 24.63 0.87 -9.26
C LYS A 182 26.04 0.50 -9.75
N THR A 183 27.04 1.37 -9.54
CA THR A 183 28.41 1.14 -10.02
C THR A 183 29.28 0.41 -9.00
N THR A 184 28.92 0.49 -7.72
CA THR A 184 29.74 -0.03 -6.61
C THR A 184 29.26 -1.40 -6.14
N THR A 185 27.96 -1.70 -6.28
CA THR A 185 27.37 -2.98 -5.88
C THR A 185 26.97 -3.79 -7.11
N SER A 186 27.22 -5.10 -7.10
CA SER A 186 26.83 -6.04 -8.18
C SER A 186 25.33 -6.32 -8.27
N LEU A 187 24.51 -5.69 -7.41
CA LEU A 187 23.08 -5.91 -7.34
C LEU A 187 22.36 -5.13 -8.45
N PRO A 188 21.42 -5.77 -9.19
CA PRO A 188 20.67 -5.07 -10.22
C PRO A 188 19.77 -4.00 -9.58
N LEU A 189 19.70 -2.83 -10.21
CA LEU A 189 18.88 -1.69 -9.75
C LEU A 189 17.42 -2.12 -9.47
N SER A 190 16.88 -2.99 -10.32
CA SER A 190 15.52 -3.54 -10.17
C SER A 190 15.34 -4.29 -8.84
N PHE A 191 16.34 -5.05 -8.38
CA PHE A 191 16.29 -5.77 -7.10
C PHE A 191 16.33 -4.79 -5.92
N THR A 192 17.22 -3.80 -5.95
CA THR A 192 17.30 -2.77 -4.91
C THR A 192 15.99 -2.01 -4.78
N LEU A 193 15.37 -1.63 -5.90
CA LEU A 193 14.11 -0.87 -5.90
C LEU A 193 12.85 -1.71 -5.66
N ALA A 194 12.88 -3.01 -5.96
CA ALA A 194 11.72 -3.90 -5.81
C ALA A 194 11.72 -4.71 -4.52
N VAL A 195 12.88 -4.94 -3.89
CA VAL A 195 12.99 -5.79 -2.70
C VAL A 195 13.55 -5.02 -1.52
N LEU A 196 14.76 -4.46 -1.64
CA LEU A 196 15.42 -3.80 -0.51
C LEU A 196 14.69 -2.53 -0.07
N LEU A 197 14.27 -1.72 -1.05
CA LEU A 197 13.61 -0.44 -0.77
C LEU A 197 12.26 -0.63 -0.06
N PRO A 198 11.33 -1.49 -0.55
CA PRO A 198 10.09 -1.77 0.17
C PRO A 198 10.31 -2.41 1.55
N CYS A 199 11.32 -3.27 1.72
CA CYS A 199 11.63 -3.85 3.03
C CYS A 199 11.85 -2.78 4.11
N VAL A 200 12.61 -1.73 3.80
CA VAL A 200 12.90 -0.67 4.79
C VAL A 200 11.66 0.18 5.07
N PHE A 201 10.89 0.55 4.03
CA PHE A 201 9.72 1.41 4.20
C PHE A 201 8.52 0.72 4.85
N GLU A 202 8.34 -0.59 4.61
CA GLU A 202 7.22 -1.36 5.18
C GLU A 202 7.61 -2.11 6.47
N ALA A 203 8.88 -2.06 6.91
CA ALA A 203 9.36 -2.76 8.11
C ALA A 203 8.54 -2.44 9.37
N GLY A 204 8.14 -1.17 9.55
CA GLY A 204 7.31 -0.76 10.67
C GLY A 204 5.91 -1.38 10.64
N GLY A 205 5.30 -1.46 9.45
CA GLY A 205 4.02 -2.13 9.25
C GLY A 205 4.11 -3.64 9.46
N ALA A 206 5.20 -4.25 8.99
CA ALA A 206 5.49 -5.67 9.22
C ALA A 206 5.62 -5.99 10.71
N ALA A 207 6.40 -5.20 11.45
CA ALA A 207 6.59 -5.39 12.89
C ALA A 207 5.26 -5.24 13.66
N ALA A 208 4.47 -4.21 13.33
CA ALA A 208 3.16 -4.01 13.95
C ALA A 208 2.20 -5.18 13.69
N SER A 209 2.20 -5.70 12.46
CA SER A 209 1.39 -6.87 12.08
C SER A 209 1.80 -8.14 12.83
N VAL A 210 3.11 -8.41 12.92
CA VAL A 210 3.65 -9.56 13.66
C VAL A 210 3.30 -9.50 15.14
N LEU A 211 3.51 -8.35 15.79
CA LEU A 211 3.20 -8.18 17.21
C LEU A 211 1.72 -8.44 17.52
N LEU A 212 0.84 -8.03 16.60
CA LEU A 212 -0.59 -8.20 16.77
C LEU A 212 -1.06 -9.63 16.49
N SER A 213 -0.41 -10.30 15.54
CA SER A 213 -0.63 -11.72 15.32
C SER A 213 -0.18 -12.56 16.52
N GLN A 214 0.98 -12.24 17.12
CA GLN A 214 1.45 -12.87 18.36
C GLN A 214 0.47 -12.69 19.52
N ALA A 215 -0.25 -11.57 19.54
CA ALA A 215 -1.31 -11.28 20.52
C ALA A 215 -2.63 -12.04 20.25
N GLY A 216 -2.65 -13.00 19.32
CA GLY A 216 -3.83 -13.78 18.97
C GLY A 216 -4.87 -13.03 18.14
N ARG A 217 -4.45 -11.96 17.44
CA ARG A 217 -5.29 -11.11 16.58
C ARG A 217 -4.78 -11.08 15.12
N PRO A 218 -4.74 -12.24 14.44
CA PRO A 218 -4.28 -12.31 13.05
C PRO A 218 -5.21 -11.57 12.07
N ASP A 219 -6.47 -11.35 12.44
CA ASP A 219 -7.47 -10.55 11.72
C ASP A 219 -7.06 -9.09 11.54
N ILE A 220 -6.59 -8.46 12.62
CA ILE A 220 -6.15 -7.08 12.57
C ILE A 220 -4.78 -7.00 11.86
N ALA A 221 -3.91 -7.99 12.08
CA ALA A 221 -2.63 -8.10 11.37
C ALA A 221 -2.80 -8.16 9.85
N ALA A 222 -3.73 -9.00 9.37
CA ALA A 222 -4.06 -9.12 7.95
C ALA A 222 -4.64 -7.81 7.38
N GLY A 223 -5.47 -7.15 8.17
CA GLY A 223 -6.04 -5.87 7.83
C GLY A 223 -5.05 -4.72 7.62
N ILE A 224 -3.97 -4.67 8.42
CA ILE A 224 -2.87 -3.70 8.22
C ILE A 224 -2.27 -3.89 6.83
N ALA A 225 -2.03 -5.14 6.42
CA ALA A 225 -1.45 -5.45 5.12
C ALA A 225 -2.40 -5.10 3.97
N PHE A 226 -3.67 -5.49 4.05
CA PHE A 226 -4.66 -5.19 3.01
C PHE A 226 -4.90 -3.69 2.85
N THR A 227 -4.99 -2.94 3.95
CA THR A 227 -5.21 -1.50 3.91
C THR A 227 -4.02 -0.77 3.29
N SER A 228 -2.79 -1.18 3.63
CA SER A 228 -1.58 -0.63 3.01
C SER A 228 -1.61 -0.82 1.48
N ILE A 229 -2.01 -2.01 1.01
CA ILE A 229 -2.14 -2.30 -0.43
C ILE A 229 -3.25 -1.47 -1.09
N VAL A 230 -4.42 -1.33 -0.44
CA VAL A 230 -5.52 -0.50 -0.93
C VAL A 230 -5.08 0.95 -1.08
N HIS A 231 -4.36 1.52 -0.11
CA HIS A 231 -3.83 2.88 -0.22
C HIS A 231 -2.76 3.02 -1.31
N LEU A 232 -1.87 2.03 -1.44
CA LEU A 232 -0.86 2.01 -2.50
C LEU A 232 -1.51 2.07 -3.89
N TYR A 233 -2.53 1.24 -4.12
CA TYR A 233 -3.17 1.21 -5.42
C TYR A 233 -4.18 2.33 -5.63
N MET A 234 -5.08 2.60 -4.68
CA MET A 234 -6.16 3.55 -4.91
C MET A 234 -5.74 5.02 -4.75
N PHE A 235 -4.62 5.30 -4.08
CA PHE A 235 -4.12 6.65 -3.86
C PHE A 235 -2.72 6.88 -4.43
N VAL A 236 -1.72 6.14 -3.96
CA VAL A 236 -0.31 6.43 -4.27
C VAL A 236 -0.03 6.28 -5.76
N LEU A 237 -0.50 5.20 -6.40
CA LEU A 237 -0.25 4.95 -7.81
C LEU A 237 -0.93 5.99 -8.72
N PRO A 238 -2.24 6.29 -8.59
CA PRO A 238 -2.90 7.39 -9.30
C PRO A 238 -2.23 8.74 -9.08
N ALA A 239 -1.88 9.07 -7.84
CA ALA A 239 -1.23 10.32 -7.50
C ALA A 239 0.13 10.46 -8.21
N LEU A 240 0.93 9.38 -8.27
CA LEU A 240 2.20 9.36 -9.01
C LEU A 240 2.00 9.52 -10.52
N VAL A 241 0.97 8.89 -11.11
CA VAL A 241 0.65 9.07 -12.54
C VAL A 241 0.28 10.52 -12.84
N LEU A 242 -0.52 11.15 -11.98
CA LEU A 242 -0.92 12.55 -12.13
C LEU A 242 0.23 13.52 -11.87
N ALA A 243 1.07 13.26 -10.86
CA ALA A 243 2.27 14.04 -10.60
C ALA A 243 3.24 13.99 -11.79
N GLY A 244 3.44 12.79 -12.36
CA GLY A 244 4.22 12.62 -13.58
C GLY A 244 3.63 13.39 -14.76
N TRP A 245 2.29 13.46 -14.87
CA TRP A 245 1.63 14.26 -15.90
C TRP A 245 1.74 15.79 -15.67
N LEU A 246 1.81 16.24 -14.43
CA LEU A 246 1.99 17.67 -14.12
C LEU A 246 3.42 18.15 -14.39
N ILE A 247 4.41 17.26 -14.25
CA ILE A 247 5.84 17.58 -14.41
C ILE A 247 6.30 17.42 -15.87
N LEU A 248 5.60 16.62 -16.69
CA LEU A 248 6.02 16.14 -18.01
C LEU A 248 5.05 16.51 -19.13
#